data_AF-A0A8J4LY27-F1
#
_entry.id   AF-A0A8J4LY27-F1
#
_cell.length_a   1.000
_cell.length_b   1.000
_cell.length_c   1.000
_cell.angle_alpha   90.00
_cell.angle_beta   90.00
_cell.angle_gamma   90.00
#
_symmetry.space_group_name_H-M   'P 1'
#
loop_
_entity.id
_entity.type
_entity.pdbx_description
1 polymer ?
#
loop_
_entity_poly.entity_id
_entity_poly.type
_entity_poly.pdbx_seq_one_letter_code
_entity_poly.pdbx_strand_id
1 'polypeptide(L)'
;MCARPHPQPPLGTRDAAATVASACLRYLSLVPEFVDEFMRTGTLPAIIRGLQTCGEEQAAFLTGILWETTAESHVAAAAVAAGGVVALLHVISRNLAGCKIGKPKKSLAAKAGDKKDGKGSSRTASPKKDGKDAKGGKGKGKGGSGSSAEAVNFPDAAVCNATGALQHLTFLDEAKHQVALHGGVPILNAALKVSNPQTYENASGALWNVGLDVRNSLMLQAAGAPSFLAHPVPDPWLTRGDELPDSSDSDGEDGSPLPERSSPEKSDVVRDRVFLTQM
;
A
#
# COMPACT_ATOMS: atom_id res chain seq x y z
N MET A 1 45.69 24.72 23.35
CA MET A 1 44.36 25.21 22.97
C MET A 1 43.35 24.09 23.18
N CYS A 2 42.58 24.14 24.27
CA CYS A 2 41.51 23.16 24.52
C CYS A 2 40.26 23.62 23.78
N ALA A 3 39.87 22.89 22.73
CA ALA A 3 38.60 23.12 22.04
C ALA A 3 37.45 22.83 23.02
N ARG A 4 36.56 23.81 23.22
CA ARG A 4 35.32 23.61 23.98
C ARG A 4 34.42 22.64 23.19
N PRO A 5 33.83 21.63 23.83
CA PRO A 5 32.84 20.80 23.17
C PRO A 5 31.61 21.66 22.82
N HIS A 6 31.21 21.63 21.56
CA HIS A 6 29.96 22.24 21.13
C HIS A 6 28.79 21.58 21.88
N PRO A 7 27.83 22.35 22.41
CA PRO A 7 26.65 21.77 23.02
C PRO A 7 25.89 20.98 21.96
N GLN A 8 25.86 19.65 22.13
CA GLN A 8 25.00 18.78 21.36
C GLN A 8 23.55 19.18 21.71
N PRO A 9 22.72 19.56 20.72
CA PRO A 9 21.30 19.80 20.99
C PRO A 9 20.67 18.51 21.54
N PRO A 10 19.65 18.63 22.40
CA PRO A 10 18.98 17.47 22.98
C PRO A 10 18.51 16.53 21.86
N LEU A 11 18.75 15.23 22.04
CA LEU A 11 18.56 14.18 21.02
C LEU A 11 17.21 14.29 20.29
N GLY A 12 16.14 14.76 20.95
CA GLY A 12 14.81 14.92 20.34
C GLY A 12 14.62 16.09 19.37
N THR A 13 15.42 17.17 19.41
CA THR A 13 15.20 18.32 18.48
C THR A 13 15.77 18.07 17.09
N ARG A 14 16.85 17.28 17.00
CA ARG A 14 17.41 16.85 15.71
C ARG A 14 16.48 15.89 14.98
N ASP A 15 15.84 14.99 15.71
CA ASP A 15 14.90 14.02 15.13
C ASP A 15 13.65 14.70 14.57
N ALA A 16 13.12 15.71 15.28
CA ALA A 16 12.00 16.52 14.78
C ALA A 16 12.36 17.28 13.50
N ALA A 17 13.52 17.93 13.47
CA ALA A 17 13.98 18.67 12.29
C ALA A 17 14.21 17.73 11.08
N ALA A 18 14.84 16.57 11.31
CA ALA A 18 15.06 15.56 10.27
C ALA A 18 13.73 14.98 9.73
N THR A 19 12.73 14.83 10.60
CA THR A 19 11.40 14.37 10.20
C THR A 19 10.68 15.39 9.32
N VAL A 20 10.70 16.67 9.71
CA VAL A 20 10.13 17.75 8.89
C VAL A 20 10.85 17.85 7.54
N ALA A 21 12.18 17.77 7.52
CA ALA A 21 12.94 17.75 6.28
C ALA A 21 12.56 16.56 5.38
N SER A 22 12.37 15.37 5.95
CA SER A 22 11.93 14.17 5.21
C SER A 22 10.54 14.36 4.63
N ALA A 23 9.61 14.95 5.38
CA ALA A 23 8.27 15.27 4.89
C ALA A 23 8.32 16.28 3.73
N CYS A 24 9.14 17.34 3.84
CA CYS A 24 9.35 18.29 2.74
C CYS A 24 9.90 17.62 1.49
N LEU A 25 10.94 16.78 1.63
CA LEU A 25 11.52 16.05 0.50
C LEU A 25 10.51 15.11 -0.17
N ARG A 26 9.62 14.47 0.61
CA ARG A 26 8.53 13.64 0.06
C ARG A 26 7.53 14.44 -0.77
N TYR A 27 7.28 15.71 -0.46
CA TYR A 27 6.48 16.56 -1.35
C TYR A 27 7.25 16.95 -2.61
N LEU A 28 8.55 17.23 -2.49
CA LEU A 28 9.39 17.55 -3.63
C LEU A 28 9.57 16.36 -4.59
N SER A 29 9.52 15.12 -4.10
CA SER A 29 9.60 13.93 -4.97
C SER A 29 8.43 13.76 -5.94
N LEU A 30 7.36 14.54 -5.79
CA LEU A 30 6.24 14.58 -6.73
C LEU A 30 6.49 15.57 -7.89
N VAL A 31 7.57 16.35 -7.82
CA VAL A 31 7.96 17.32 -8.85
C VAL A 31 8.97 16.64 -9.79
N PRO A 32 8.71 16.51 -11.10
CA PRO A 32 9.60 15.81 -12.03
C PRO A 32 11.05 16.32 -12.01
N GLU A 33 11.25 17.63 -11.93
CA GLU A 33 12.57 18.28 -11.92
C GLU A 33 13.38 17.97 -10.66
N PHE A 34 12.74 17.46 -9.60
CA PHE A 34 13.44 17.08 -8.37
C PHE A 34 14.36 15.88 -8.57
N VAL A 35 14.03 14.96 -9.49
CA VAL A 35 14.79 13.71 -9.66
C VAL A 35 16.25 13.97 -10.04
N ASP A 36 16.50 14.90 -10.95
CA ASP A 36 17.87 15.24 -11.37
C ASP A 36 18.69 15.80 -10.20
N GLU A 37 18.10 16.72 -9.44
CA GLU A 37 18.77 17.33 -8.28
C GLU A 37 18.96 16.33 -7.13
N PHE A 38 17.97 15.47 -6.91
CA PHE A 38 18.00 14.37 -5.94
C PHE A 38 19.18 13.42 -6.21
N MET A 39 19.40 13.08 -7.48
CA MET A 39 20.52 12.25 -7.91
C MET A 39 21.86 13.00 -7.81
N ARG A 40 21.93 14.25 -8.29
CA ARG A 40 23.15 15.06 -8.33
C ARG A 40 23.72 15.36 -6.93
N THR A 41 22.86 15.55 -5.94
CA THR A 41 23.25 15.94 -4.58
C THR A 41 23.73 14.77 -3.71
N GLY A 42 23.62 13.53 -4.20
CA GLY A 42 23.91 12.34 -3.40
C GLY A 42 22.86 12.07 -2.31
N THR A 43 21.66 12.60 -2.48
CA THR A 43 20.56 12.42 -1.51
C THR A 43 20.09 10.97 -1.48
N LEU A 44 19.99 10.30 -2.63
CA LEU A 44 19.58 8.89 -2.73
C LEU A 44 20.38 7.95 -1.81
N PRO A 45 21.72 7.85 -1.89
CA PRO A 45 22.48 6.96 -1.02
C PRO A 45 22.44 7.40 0.45
N ALA A 46 22.20 8.69 0.75
CA ALA A 46 22.01 9.14 2.12
C ALA A 46 20.68 8.66 2.71
N ILE A 47 19.59 8.71 1.93
CA ILE A 47 18.29 8.16 2.32
C ILE A 47 18.37 6.66 2.57
N ILE A 48 19.00 5.91 1.66
CA ILE A 48 19.12 4.44 1.78
C ILE A 48 19.85 4.05 3.06
N ARG A 49 20.94 4.75 3.41
CA ARG A 49 21.62 4.54 4.70
C ARG A 49 20.73 4.93 5.89
N GLY A 50 20.01 6.04 5.78
CA GLY A 50 19.12 6.53 6.83
C GLY A 50 18.00 5.55 7.19
N LEU A 51 17.51 4.76 6.23
CA LEU A 51 16.47 3.73 6.47
C LEU A 51 16.86 2.68 7.52
N GLN A 52 18.16 2.46 7.75
CA GLN A 52 18.65 1.49 8.74
C GLN A 52 18.50 2.00 10.19
N THR A 53 18.41 3.31 10.40
CA THR A 53 18.47 3.92 11.74
C THR A 53 17.32 4.87 12.05
N CYS A 54 16.52 5.25 11.06
CA CYS A 54 15.44 6.23 11.24
C CYS A 54 14.26 5.67 12.07
N GLY A 55 13.47 6.54 12.68
CA GLY A 55 12.21 6.17 13.35
C GLY A 55 11.10 5.74 12.38
N GLU A 56 9.95 5.30 12.89
CA GLU A 56 8.81 4.84 12.07
C GLU A 56 8.27 5.94 11.15
N GLU A 57 8.07 7.14 11.70
CA GLU A 57 7.59 8.31 10.95
C GLU A 57 8.55 8.72 9.84
N GLN A 58 9.86 8.78 10.14
CA GLN A 58 10.88 9.06 9.14
C GLN A 58 10.94 7.97 8.08
N ALA A 59 10.83 6.68 8.45
CA ALA A 59 10.79 5.60 7.48
C ALA A 59 9.62 5.77 6.51
N ALA A 60 8.43 6.15 6.99
CA ALA A 60 7.29 6.39 6.12
C ALA A 60 7.59 7.46 5.05
N PHE A 61 8.20 8.57 5.43
CA PHE A 61 8.59 9.61 4.48
C PHE A 61 9.72 9.19 3.54
N LEU A 62 10.77 8.57 4.08
CA LEU A 62 11.95 8.16 3.32
C LEU A 62 11.65 7.05 2.32
N THR A 63 10.90 6.02 2.70
CA THR A 63 10.46 4.98 1.76
C THR A 63 9.44 5.52 0.78
N GLY A 64 8.66 6.53 1.18
CA GLY A 64 7.86 7.31 0.26
C GLY A 64 8.72 7.97 -0.82
N ILE A 65 9.73 8.74 -0.46
CA ILE A 65 10.61 9.39 -1.46
C ILE A 65 11.16 8.37 -2.44
N LEU A 66 11.60 7.20 -1.94
CA LEU A 66 12.06 6.12 -2.80
C LEU A 66 10.96 5.59 -3.70
N TRP A 67 9.73 5.38 -3.22
CA TRP A 67 8.65 4.88 -4.06
C TRP A 67 8.37 5.80 -5.26
N GLU A 68 8.25 7.12 -5.05
CA GLU A 68 8.01 8.05 -6.17
C GLU A 68 9.22 8.10 -7.12
N THR A 69 10.42 8.31 -6.58
CA THR A 69 11.60 8.55 -7.40
C THR A 69 12.07 7.30 -8.15
N THR A 70 11.86 6.11 -7.59
CA THR A 70 12.23 4.84 -8.25
C THR A 70 11.25 4.41 -9.34
N ALA A 71 10.17 5.16 -9.57
CA ALA A 71 9.39 5.00 -10.80
C ALA A 71 10.26 5.29 -12.05
N GLU A 72 11.28 6.14 -11.91
CA GLU A 72 12.30 6.37 -12.92
C GLU A 72 13.36 5.26 -12.91
N SER A 73 13.55 4.61 -14.05
CA SER A 73 14.40 3.41 -14.17
C SER A 73 15.87 3.64 -13.77
N HIS A 74 16.42 4.81 -14.09
CA HIS A 74 17.79 5.18 -13.74
C HIS A 74 17.98 5.39 -12.23
N VAL A 75 16.97 5.92 -11.54
CA VAL A 75 16.96 6.05 -10.08
C VAL A 75 16.83 4.66 -9.44
N ALA A 76 15.95 3.81 -9.97
CA ALA A 76 15.82 2.44 -9.50
C ALA A 76 17.15 1.67 -9.58
N ALA A 77 17.85 1.77 -10.72
CA ALA A 77 19.16 1.14 -10.88
C ALA A 77 20.20 1.66 -9.87
N ALA A 78 20.25 2.97 -9.67
CA ALA A 78 21.12 3.58 -8.67
C ALA A 78 20.75 3.18 -7.23
N ALA A 79 19.46 3.04 -6.93
CA ALA A 79 18.99 2.63 -5.62
C ALA A 79 19.39 1.17 -5.33
N VAL A 80 19.26 0.27 -6.30
CA VAL A 80 19.74 -1.12 -6.17
C VAL A 80 21.25 -1.15 -5.93
N ALA A 81 22.03 -0.41 -6.72
CA ALA A 81 23.49 -0.32 -6.56
C ALA A 81 23.91 0.25 -5.18
N ALA A 82 23.09 1.13 -4.59
CA ALA A 82 23.33 1.71 -3.28
C ALA A 82 22.83 0.83 -2.11
N GLY A 83 22.32 -0.38 -2.37
CA GLY A 83 21.83 -1.30 -1.34
C GLY A 83 20.37 -1.06 -0.92
N GLY A 84 19.59 -0.41 -1.78
CA GLY A 84 18.18 -0.06 -1.53
C GLY A 84 17.30 -1.26 -1.25
N VAL A 85 17.53 -2.41 -1.90
CA VAL A 85 16.74 -3.64 -1.67
C VAL A 85 16.82 -4.09 -0.21
N VAL A 86 18.02 -4.23 0.32
CA VAL A 86 18.24 -4.68 1.70
C VAL A 86 17.68 -3.68 2.71
N ALA A 87 17.86 -2.38 2.45
CA ALA A 87 17.32 -1.32 3.30
C ALA A 87 15.78 -1.32 3.34
N LEU A 88 15.12 -1.50 2.19
CA LEU A 88 13.67 -1.58 2.10
C LEU A 88 13.11 -2.84 2.79
N LEU A 89 13.76 -4.00 2.60
CA LEU A 89 13.40 -5.24 3.30
C LEU A 89 13.52 -5.09 4.82
N HIS A 90 14.58 -4.42 5.29
CA HIS A 90 14.74 -4.10 6.71
C HIS A 90 13.57 -3.24 7.24
N VAL A 91 13.19 -2.18 6.52
CA VAL A 91 12.07 -1.33 6.90
C VAL A 91 10.76 -2.10 6.94
N ILE A 92 10.49 -2.99 5.97
CA ILE A 92 9.29 -3.82 5.98
C ILE A 92 9.31 -4.71 7.22
N SER A 93 10.38 -5.50 7.39
CA SER A 93 10.49 -6.46 8.48
C SER A 93 10.30 -5.84 9.86
N ARG A 94 10.86 -4.64 10.10
CA ARG A 94 10.79 -3.99 11.42
C ARG A 94 9.41 -3.39 11.72
N ASN A 95 8.67 -2.95 10.70
CA ASN A 95 7.41 -2.22 10.87
C ASN A 95 6.16 -3.12 10.76
N LEU A 96 6.29 -4.35 10.25
CA LEU A 96 5.16 -5.28 10.09
C LEU A 96 4.32 -5.49 11.37
N ALA A 97 4.94 -5.48 12.54
CA ALA A 97 4.24 -5.66 13.82
C ALA A 97 3.32 -4.47 14.18
N GLY A 98 3.61 -3.27 13.65
CA GLY A 98 2.78 -2.07 13.84
C GLY A 98 1.65 -1.91 12.82
N CYS A 99 1.63 -2.76 11.78
CA CYS A 99 0.60 -2.73 10.75
C CYS A 99 -0.73 -3.33 11.24
N LYS A 100 -1.84 -2.80 10.71
CA LYS A 100 -3.16 -3.40 10.94
C LYS A 100 -3.26 -4.70 10.14
N ILE A 101 -3.40 -5.84 10.81
CA ILE A 101 -3.61 -7.13 10.15
C ILE A 101 -5.10 -7.37 9.92
N GLY A 102 -5.47 -7.84 8.73
CA GLY A 102 -6.85 -8.21 8.43
C GLY A 102 -7.30 -9.36 9.33
N LYS A 103 -8.21 -9.11 10.28
CA LYS A 103 -8.93 -10.20 10.95
C LYS A 103 -9.97 -10.74 9.97
N PRO A 104 -10.10 -12.06 9.74
CA PRO A 104 -11.30 -12.59 9.13
C PRO A 104 -12.46 -12.24 10.07
N LYS A 105 -13.30 -11.28 9.67
CA LYS A 105 -14.56 -11.03 10.38
C LYS A 105 -15.36 -12.31 10.24
N LYS A 106 -15.52 -13.06 11.34
CA LYS A 106 -16.64 -14.00 11.47
C LYS A 106 -17.89 -13.18 11.17
N SER A 107 -18.56 -13.48 10.08
CA SER A 107 -19.87 -12.89 9.79
C SER A 107 -20.75 -13.18 11.00
N LEU A 108 -21.16 -12.11 11.69
CA LEU A 108 -22.21 -12.22 12.69
C LEU A 108 -23.49 -12.55 11.92
N ALA A 109 -23.83 -13.83 11.93
CA ALA A 109 -25.17 -14.28 11.58
C ALA A 109 -26.19 -13.52 12.44
N ALA A 110 -27.30 -13.18 11.78
CA ALA A 110 -28.38 -12.33 12.24
C ALA A 110 -28.80 -12.52 13.70
N LYS A 111 -29.14 -11.40 14.35
CA LYS A 111 -30.23 -11.39 15.34
C LYS A 111 -31.19 -10.26 15.01
N ALA A 112 -32.33 -10.65 14.43
CA ALA A 112 -33.57 -9.91 14.47
C ALA A 112 -33.94 -9.60 15.92
N GLY A 113 -34.46 -8.40 16.18
CA GLY A 113 -34.78 -7.94 17.53
C GLY A 113 -35.42 -6.56 17.57
N ASP A 114 -36.66 -6.54 17.10
CA ASP A 114 -37.74 -5.55 17.32
C ASP A 114 -37.74 -4.88 18.72
N LYS A 115 -37.72 -3.53 18.80
CA LYS A 115 -38.72 -2.68 19.51
C LYS A 115 -38.27 -1.24 19.84
N LYS A 116 -39.09 -0.32 19.31
CA LYS A 116 -39.89 0.69 20.03
C LYS A 116 -39.32 2.10 20.31
N ASP A 117 -40.16 3.03 19.87
CA ASP A 117 -40.16 4.48 19.98
C ASP A 117 -40.07 5.04 21.40
N GLY A 118 -39.51 6.24 21.51
CA GLY A 118 -39.46 7.03 22.74
C GLY A 118 -39.22 8.52 22.48
N LYS A 119 -40.24 9.19 21.91
CA LYS A 119 -40.34 10.65 21.73
C LYS A 119 -40.50 11.32 23.10
N GLY A 120 -39.61 12.25 23.45
CA GLY A 120 -39.69 13.03 24.69
C GLY A 120 -39.08 14.42 24.51
N SER A 121 -39.94 15.39 24.18
CA SER A 121 -39.61 16.80 24.05
C SER A 121 -39.93 17.53 25.35
N SER A 122 -39.11 18.53 25.67
CA SER A 122 -39.49 19.87 26.16
C SER A 122 -38.92 20.35 27.50
N ARG A 123 -38.12 21.42 27.35
CA ARG A 123 -38.22 22.75 27.98
C ARG A 123 -37.76 22.98 29.43
N THR A 124 -37.04 24.11 29.55
CA THR A 124 -36.95 25.14 30.61
C THR A 124 -35.51 25.32 31.08
N ALA A 125 -34.97 26.49 31.41
CA ALA A 125 -35.27 27.89 31.15
C ALA A 125 -33.96 28.65 31.52
N SER A 126 -33.63 29.75 30.83
CA SER A 126 -32.53 30.66 31.22
C SER A 126 -32.94 31.50 32.46
N PRO A 127 -32.01 32.19 33.16
CA PRO A 127 -31.71 33.57 32.73
C PRO A 127 -30.27 34.11 32.93
N LYS A 128 -30.03 35.16 32.15
CA LYS A 128 -28.97 36.18 32.00
C LYS A 128 -28.07 36.60 33.19
N LYS A 129 -26.81 36.94 32.85
CA LYS A 129 -26.09 38.21 33.12
C LYS A 129 -24.66 38.11 32.55
N ASP A 130 -23.87 39.13 32.21
CA ASP A 130 -23.97 40.48 31.62
C ASP A 130 -22.49 40.84 31.27
N GLY A 131 -22.25 41.70 30.27
CA GLY A 131 -20.96 42.37 30.02
C GLY A 131 -20.15 41.82 28.82
N LYS A 132 -20.14 42.37 27.60
CA LYS A 132 -19.91 43.74 27.05
C LYS A 132 -18.49 43.90 26.47
N ASP A 133 -18.46 44.00 25.13
CA ASP A 133 -17.56 44.71 24.17
C ASP A 133 -16.02 44.52 24.29
N ALA A 134 -15.19 44.39 23.24
CA ALA A 134 -15.24 44.81 21.84
C ALA A 134 -14.18 43.98 21.04
N LYS A 135 -14.49 43.48 19.84
CA LYS A 135 -14.22 44.06 18.50
C LYS A 135 -12.82 43.74 17.90
N GLY A 136 -12.86 42.94 16.84
CA GLY A 136 -11.83 42.74 15.81
C GLY A 136 -11.97 41.31 15.29
N GLY A 137 -12.29 40.99 14.04
CA GLY A 137 -12.25 41.72 12.78
C GLY A 137 -11.90 40.67 11.73
N LYS A 138 -12.91 40.20 10.99
CA LYS A 138 -12.92 39.36 9.77
C LYS A 138 -11.61 38.75 9.27
N GLY A 139 -11.61 37.42 9.17
CA GLY A 139 -10.85 36.63 8.19
C GLY A 139 -11.62 35.37 7.83
N LYS A 140 -12.57 35.49 6.88
CA LYS A 140 -13.45 34.40 6.44
C LYS A 140 -12.73 33.58 5.37
N GLY A 141 -11.91 32.62 5.78
CA GLY A 141 -11.36 31.58 4.91
C GLY A 141 -12.25 30.34 4.98
N LYS A 142 -13.17 30.17 4.04
CA LYS A 142 -13.82 28.88 3.78
C LYS A 142 -12.77 27.97 3.12
N GLY A 143 -12.17 27.06 3.89
CA GLY A 143 -11.49 25.87 3.40
C GLY A 143 -11.99 24.72 4.26
N GLY A 144 -12.88 23.91 3.69
CA GLY A 144 -13.71 22.96 4.44
C GLY A 144 -12.98 21.73 4.95
N SER A 145 -13.72 21.04 5.84
CA SER A 145 -13.54 19.68 6.34
C SER A 145 -12.39 19.50 7.33
N GLY A 146 -12.61 19.34 8.64
CA GLY A 146 -13.77 18.70 9.25
C GLY A 146 -13.78 17.20 8.98
N SER A 147 -12.66 16.51 9.19
CA SER A 147 -12.62 15.07 9.40
C SER A 147 -11.89 14.80 10.70
N SER A 148 -12.46 13.97 11.55
CA SER A 148 -11.81 13.37 12.70
C SER A 148 -10.65 12.52 12.17
N ALA A 149 -9.50 13.14 11.90
CA ALA A 149 -8.36 12.49 11.30
C ALA A 149 -7.86 11.42 12.27
N GLU A 150 -8.12 10.16 11.94
CA GLU A 150 -7.41 9.05 12.54
C GLU A 150 -5.91 9.33 12.34
N ALA A 151 -5.15 9.31 13.44
CA ALA A 151 -3.71 9.57 13.38
C ALA A 151 -3.06 8.61 12.38
N VAL A 152 -2.13 9.12 11.56
CA VAL A 152 -1.41 8.32 10.57
C VAL A 152 -0.72 7.15 11.27
N ASN A 153 -0.98 5.92 10.82
CA ASN A 153 -0.22 4.75 11.25
C ASN A 153 1.08 4.72 10.43
N PHE A 154 2.16 5.27 10.98
CA PHE A 154 3.45 5.35 10.30
C PHE A 154 4.05 3.97 9.94
N PRO A 155 3.99 2.94 10.80
CA PRO A 155 4.36 1.58 10.38
C PRO A 155 3.64 1.11 9.11
N ASP A 156 2.32 1.29 9.03
CA ASP A 156 1.52 0.91 7.86
C ASP A 156 1.95 1.68 6.61
N ALA A 157 2.14 2.99 6.72
CA ALA A 157 2.64 3.82 5.63
C ALA A 157 4.06 3.43 5.19
N ALA A 158 4.96 3.14 6.15
CA ALA A 158 6.33 2.73 5.86
C ALA A 158 6.39 1.40 5.11
N VAL A 159 5.59 0.41 5.51
CA VAL A 159 5.49 -0.89 4.83
C VAL A 159 4.88 -0.75 3.44
N CYS A 160 3.79 0.02 3.31
CA CYS A 160 3.14 0.29 2.03
C CYS A 160 4.12 0.92 1.03
N ASN A 161 4.81 1.99 1.45
CA ASN A 161 5.76 2.70 0.61
C ASN A 161 6.99 1.85 0.28
N ALA A 162 7.50 1.08 1.26
CA ALA A 162 8.66 0.23 1.03
C ALA A 162 8.37 -0.91 0.03
N THR A 163 7.19 -1.53 0.13
CA THR A 163 6.75 -2.55 -0.84
C THR A 163 6.56 -1.95 -2.22
N GLY A 164 6.02 -0.73 -2.32
CA GLY A 164 5.87 -0.01 -3.60
C GLY A 164 7.21 0.30 -4.26
N ALA A 165 8.18 0.80 -3.49
CA ALA A 165 9.55 0.98 -3.97
C ALA A 165 10.17 -0.35 -4.43
N LEU A 166 10.02 -1.44 -3.67
CA LEU A 166 10.52 -2.76 -4.08
C LEU A 166 9.86 -3.28 -5.36
N GLN A 167 8.56 -3.02 -5.55
CA GLN A 167 7.88 -3.36 -6.80
C GLN A 167 8.54 -2.67 -8.00
N HIS A 168 8.89 -1.39 -7.89
CA HIS A 168 9.64 -0.67 -8.93
C HIS A 168 11.05 -1.24 -9.11
N LEU A 169 11.80 -1.45 -8.03
CA LEU A 169 13.17 -1.98 -8.12
C LEU A 169 13.20 -3.35 -8.80
N THR A 170 12.22 -4.21 -8.52
CA THR A 170 12.16 -5.59 -9.03
C THR A 170 11.85 -5.70 -10.52
N PHE A 171 11.68 -4.60 -11.25
CA PHE A 171 11.82 -4.65 -12.72
C PHE A 171 13.25 -5.00 -13.16
N LEU A 172 14.24 -4.75 -12.32
CA LEU A 172 15.65 -5.07 -12.56
C LEU A 172 15.98 -6.49 -12.09
N ASP A 173 16.66 -7.27 -12.92
CA ASP A 173 17.03 -8.66 -12.61
C ASP A 173 17.91 -8.79 -11.37
N GLU A 174 18.81 -7.83 -11.16
CA GLU A 174 19.64 -7.78 -9.96
C GLU A 174 18.80 -7.60 -8.70
N ALA A 175 17.79 -6.73 -8.73
CA ALA A 175 16.90 -6.53 -7.60
C ALA A 175 16.05 -7.77 -7.30
N LYS A 176 15.53 -8.45 -8.33
CA LYS A 176 14.79 -9.72 -8.18
C LYS A 176 15.64 -10.73 -7.39
N HIS A 177 16.88 -10.90 -7.83
CA HIS A 177 17.82 -11.82 -7.19
C HIS A 177 18.15 -11.40 -5.75
N GLN A 178 18.44 -10.11 -5.51
CA GLN A 178 18.71 -9.60 -4.16
C GLN A 178 17.53 -9.78 -3.20
N VAL A 179 16.30 -9.55 -3.66
CA VAL A 179 15.10 -9.78 -2.84
C VAL A 179 15.02 -11.23 -2.41
N ALA A 180 15.23 -12.18 -3.33
CA ALA A 180 15.24 -13.59 -2.97
C ALA A 180 16.39 -13.89 -2.00
N LEU A 181 17.63 -13.57 -2.39
CA LEU A 181 18.87 -13.86 -1.66
C LEU A 181 18.84 -13.37 -0.20
N HIS A 182 18.28 -12.18 0.04
CA HIS A 182 18.23 -11.55 1.36
C HIS A 182 16.97 -11.88 2.17
N GLY A 183 16.29 -12.98 1.86
CA GLY A 183 15.12 -13.44 2.62
C GLY A 183 13.89 -12.56 2.43
N GLY A 184 13.81 -11.81 1.32
CA GLY A 184 12.70 -10.92 1.04
C GLY A 184 11.38 -11.62 0.73
N VAL A 185 11.41 -12.84 0.18
CA VAL A 185 10.18 -13.61 -0.13
C VAL A 185 9.29 -13.82 1.11
N PRO A 186 9.78 -14.37 2.25
CA PRO A 186 8.95 -14.50 3.45
C PRO A 186 8.54 -13.15 4.05
N ILE A 187 9.36 -12.09 3.90
CA ILE A 187 9.02 -10.73 4.34
C ILE A 187 7.84 -10.17 3.54
N LEU A 188 7.87 -10.29 2.21
CA LEU A 188 6.80 -9.85 1.33
C LEU A 188 5.52 -10.68 1.53
N ASN A 189 5.64 -11.99 1.77
CA ASN A 189 4.51 -12.83 2.16
C ASN A 189 3.85 -12.38 3.47
N ALA A 190 4.65 -11.95 4.45
CA ALA A 190 4.10 -11.36 5.68
C ALA A 190 3.38 -10.02 5.40
N ALA A 191 3.89 -9.22 4.45
CA ALA A 191 3.24 -7.98 4.02
C ALA A 191 1.88 -8.20 3.36
N LEU A 192 1.66 -9.33 2.67
CA LEU A 192 0.33 -9.70 2.11
C LEU A 192 -0.77 -9.87 3.18
N LYS A 193 -0.41 -9.96 4.46
CA LYS A 193 -1.38 -10.08 5.57
C LYS A 193 -1.80 -8.73 6.14
N VAL A 194 -1.14 -7.65 5.73
CA VAL A 194 -1.49 -6.28 6.11
C VAL A 194 -2.83 -5.94 5.46
N SER A 195 -3.72 -5.31 6.23
CA SER A 195 -5.08 -4.97 5.78
C SER A 195 -5.13 -3.84 4.76
N ASN A 196 -4.02 -3.14 4.55
CA ASN A 196 -3.87 -2.09 3.55
C ASN A 196 -3.84 -2.70 2.13
N PRO A 197 -4.84 -2.42 1.28
CA PRO A 197 -4.90 -2.99 -0.07
C PRO A 197 -3.70 -2.62 -0.95
N GLN A 198 -3.18 -1.40 -0.81
CA GLN A 198 -2.02 -0.95 -1.59
C GLN A 198 -0.75 -1.72 -1.21
N THR A 199 -0.59 -2.06 0.08
CA THR A 199 0.53 -2.93 0.51
C THR A 199 0.42 -4.32 -0.12
N TYR A 200 -0.80 -4.87 -0.19
CA TYR A 200 -1.03 -6.16 -0.83
C TYR A 200 -0.70 -6.12 -2.32
N GLU A 201 -1.19 -5.11 -3.04
CA GLU A 201 -0.91 -4.92 -4.47
C GLU A 201 0.58 -4.80 -4.72
N ASN A 202 1.25 -3.90 -3.98
CA ASN A 202 2.68 -3.65 -4.12
C ASN A 202 3.52 -4.91 -3.82
N ALA A 203 3.23 -5.59 -2.71
CA ALA A 203 3.95 -6.81 -2.32
C ALA A 203 3.71 -7.96 -3.31
N SER A 204 2.47 -8.12 -3.81
CA SER A 204 2.14 -9.11 -4.83
C SER A 204 2.87 -8.81 -6.15
N GLY A 205 2.92 -7.55 -6.57
CA GLY A 205 3.65 -7.14 -7.76
C GLY A 205 5.15 -7.38 -7.65
N ALA A 206 5.75 -7.06 -6.49
CA ALA A 206 7.16 -7.37 -6.23
C ALA A 206 7.42 -8.89 -6.26
N LEU A 207 6.56 -9.70 -5.65
CA LEU A 207 6.67 -11.17 -5.66
C LEU A 207 6.48 -11.76 -7.07
N TRP A 208 5.55 -11.22 -7.86
CA TRP A 208 5.37 -11.58 -9.26
C TRP A 208 6.67 -11.35 -10.03
N ASN A 209 7.25 -10.15 -9.92
CA ASN A 209 8.50 -9.80 -10.59
C ASN A 209 9.66 -10.72 -10.17
N VAL A 210 9.81 -11.00 -8.87
CA VAL A 210 10.81 -11.94 -8.34
C VAL A 210 10.63 -13.35 -8.92
N GLY A 211 9.38 -13.77 -9.15
CA GLY A 211 9.01 -15.05 -9.76
C GLY A 211 9.36 -15.18 -11.24
N LEU A 212 9.56 -14.08 -11.96
CA LEU A 212 10.00 -14.11 -13.36
C LEU A 212 11.47 -14.51 -13.53
N ASP A 213 12.25 -14.50 -12.45
CA ASP A 213 13.65 -14.93 -12.46
C ASP A 213 13.79 -16.38 -11.97
N VAL A 214 14.16 -17.26 -12.89
CA VAL A 214 14.32 -18.70 -12.66
C VAL A 214 15.33 -19.03 -11.56
N ARG A 215 16.31 -18.14 -11.29
CA ARG A 215 17.29 -18.33 -10.21
C ARG A 215 16.61 -18.36 -8.84
N ASN A 216 15.44 -17.75 -8.71
CA ASN A 216 14.73 -17.60 -7.45
C ASN A 216 13.74 -18.74 -7.18
N SER A 217 13.54 -19.68 -8.12
CA SER A 217 12.50 -20.72 -8.03
C SER A 217 12.61 -21.56 -6.75
N LEU A 218 13.83 -21.97 -6.35
CA LEU A 218 14.03 -22.75 -5.12
C LEU A 218 13.69 -21.94 -3.86
N MET A 219 14.02 -20.65 -3.84
CA MET A 219 13.77 -19.78 -2.69
C MET A 219 12.27 -19.47 -2.56
N LEU A 220 11.59 -19.24 -3.68
CA LEU A 220 10.14 -19.09 -3.75
C LEU A 220 9.43 -20.36 -3.27
N GLN A 221 9.89 -21.54 -3.71
CA GLN A 221 9.33 -22.82 -3.28
C GLN A 221 9.55 -23.03 -1.77
N ALA A 222 10.76 -22.80 -1.27
CA ALA A 222 11.08 -22.94 0.15
C ALA A 222 10.25 -21.99 1.04
N ALA A 223 9.88 -20.81 0.53
CA ALA A 223 9.02 -19.86 1.24
C ALA A 223 7.52 -20.16 1.10
N GLY A 224 7.13 -21.19 0.33
CA GLY A 224 5.73 -21.53 0.08
C GLY A 224 5.00 -20.58 -0.87
N ALA A 225 5.73 -19.86 -1.72
CA ALA A 225 5.17 -18.86 -2.65
C ALA A 225 4.06 -19.39 -3.56
N PRO A 226 4.18 -20.58 -4.19
CA PRO A 226 3.09 -21.10 -5.00
C PRO A 226 1.77 -21.21 -4.23
N SER A 227 1.82 -21.60 -2.94
CA SER A 227 0.62 -21.72 -2.13
C SER A 227 -0.03 -20.36 -1.92
N PHE A 228 0.68 -19.35 -1.40
CA PHE A 228 0.04 -18.07 -1.08
C PHE A 228 -0.28 -17.22 -2.32
N LEU A 229 0.49 -17.31 -3.40
CA LEU A 229 0.19 -16.60 -4.66
C LEU A 229 -0.99 -17.22 -5.42
N ALA A 230 -1.30 -18.50 -5.19
CA ALA A 230 -2.48 -19.15 -5.75
C ALA A 230 -3.78 -18.83 -5.00
N HIS A 231 -3.72 -18.12 -3.87
CA HIS A 231 -4.93 -17.67 -3.20
C HIS A 231 -5.51 -16.45 -3.93
N PRO A 232 -6.84 -16.41 -4.15
CA PRO A 232 -7.46 -15.21 -4.68
C PRO A 232 -7.23 -14.04 -3.72
N VAL A 233 -7.24 -12.82 -4.27
CA VAL A 233 -7.39 -11.59 -3.48
C VAL A 233 -8.50 -11.79 -2.43
N PRO A 234 -8.33 -11.30 -1.19
CA PRO A 234 -9.29 -11.49 -0.11
C PRO A 234 -10.75 -11.34 -0.57
N ASP A 235 -11.62 -12.30 -0.23
CA ASP A 235 -13.03 -12.31 -0.66
C ASP A 235 -13.76 -10.94 -0.54
N PRO A 236 -13.53 -10.11 0.51
CA PRO A 236 -14.16 -8.79 0.61
C PRO A 236 -13.75 -7.81 -0.50
N TRP A 237 -12.67 -8.07 -1.22
CA TRP A 237 -12.16 -7.24 -2.32
C TRP A 237 -12.66 -7.71 -3.69
N LEU A 238 -13.23 -8.92 -3.78
CA LEU A 238 -13.82 -9.42 -5.00
C LEU A 238 -15.17 -8.72 -5.23
N THR A 239 -15.27 -7.97 -6.32
CA THR A 239 -16.56 -7.48 -6.82
C THR A 239 -17.35 -8.68 -7.33
N ARG A 240 -18.43 -9.05 -6.65
CA ARG A 240 -19.43 -9.94 -7.25
C ARG A 240 -20.04 -9.16 -8.41
N GLY A 241 -19.93 -9.67 -9.63
CA GLY A 241 -20.64 -9.09 -10.77
C GLY A 241 -22.10 -8.97 -10.38
N ASP A 242 -22.70 -7.81 -10.63
CA ASP A 242 -24.13 -7.60 -10.40
C ASP A 242 -24.88 -8.78 -11.01
N GLU A 243 -25.60 -9.54 -10.19
CA GLU A 243 -26.54 -10.51 -10.71
C GLU A 243 -27.50 -9.73 -11.60
N LEU A 244 -27.35 -9.92 -12.92
CA LEU A 244 -28.31 -9.40 -13.88
C LEU A 244 -29.69 -9.81 -13.36
N PRO A 245 -30.63 -8.86 -13.19
CA PRO A 245 -31.96 -9.23 -12.75
C PRO A 245 -32.49 -10.28 -13.71
N ASP A 246 -32.83 -11.43 -13.14
CA ASP A 246 -33.37 -12.58 -13.84
C ASP A 246 -34.49 -12.07 -14.75
N SER A 247 -34.25 -12.02 -16.06
CA SER A 247 -35.26 -11.64 -17.04
C SER A 247 -36.17 -12.85 -17.27
N SER A 248 -36.82 -13.32 -16.20
CA SER A 248 -37.90 -14.28 -16.25
C SER A 248 -39.21 -13.53 -16.20
N ASP A 249 -39.53 -12.84 -17.28
CA ASP A 249 -40.89 -12.44 -17.64
C ASP A 249 -40.98 -12.38 -19.17
N SER A 250 -41.19 -13.54 -19.77
CA SER A 250 -41.80 -13.66 -21.10
C SER A 250 -42.62 -14.94 -21.11
N ASP A 251 -43.76 -14.89 -20.44
CA ASP A 251 -44.92 -15.70 -20.77
C ASP A 251 -45.60 -15.09 -22.00
N GLY A 252 -45.78 -15.88 -23.07
CA GLY A 252 -46.65 -15.50 -24.19
C GLY A 252 -46.28 -16.09 -25.55
N GLU A 253 -46.65 -17.36 -25.74
CA GLU A 253 -46.92 -18.13 -26.95
C GLU A 253 -46.83 -17.45 -28.35
N ASP A 254 -46.16 -18.11 -29.31
CA ASP A 254 -46.82 -18.66 -30.52
C ASP A 254 -45.91 -19.69 -31.23
N GLY A 255 -46.51 -20.76 -31.71
CA GLY A 255 -45.84 -21.98 -32.16
C GLY A 255 -45.33 -21.96 -33.60
N SER A 256 -44.29 -22.78 -33.85
CA SER A 256 -44.06 -23.49 -35.12
C SER A 256 -42.95 -24.55 -34.94
N PRO A 257 -43.06 -25.74 -35.58
CA PRO A 257 -42.19 -26.88 -35.30
C PRO A 257 -40.85 -26.79 -36.04
N LEU A 258 -39.77 -27.12 -35.34
CA LEU A 258 -38.43 -27.31 -35.90
C LEU A 258 -38.34 -28.66 -36.65
N PRO A 259 -37.66 -28.75 -37.80
CA PRO A 259 -37.27 -30.02 -38.37
C PRO A 259 -35.95 -30.51 -37.75
N GLU A 260 -35.93 -31.79 -37.39
CA GLU A 260 -34.74 -32.55 -37.04
C GLU A 260 -33.68 -32.48 -38.16
N ARG A 261 -32.42 -32.24 -37.79
CA ARG A 261 -31.27 -32.75 -38.55
C ARG A 261 -30.02 -32.88 -37.67
N SER A 262 -29.74 -34.14 -37.34
CA SER A 262 -28.43 -34.82 -37.39
C SER A 262 -27.21 -34.13 -36.76
N SER A 263 -26.70 -34.72 -35.68
CA SER A 263 -25.29 -34.71 -35.30
C SER A 263 -24.38 -35.15 -36.47
N PRO A 264 -23.12 -34.70 -36.49
CA PRO A 264 -22.09 -35.69 -36.15
C PRO A 264 -20.90 -35.15 -35.34
N GLU A 265 -20.40 -36.08 -34.52
CA GLU A 265 -19.00 -36.42 -34.26
C GLU A 265 -18.04 -35.52 -33.44
N LYS A 266 -17.38 -36.25 -32.55
CA LYS A 266 -16.25 -35.93 -31.69
C LYS A 266 -15.04 -35.51 -32.53
N SER A 267 -14.30 -34.50 -32.06
CA SER A 267 -12.85 -34.49 -32.22
C SER A 267 -12.18 -33.98 -30.95
N ASP A 268 -11.29 -34.83 -30.46
CA ASP A 268 -10.37 -34.64 -29.36
C ASP A 268 -9.22 -33.69 -29.74
N VAL A 269 -8.66 -33.01 -28.72
CA VAL A 269 -7.24 -32.55 -28.65
C VAL A 269 -6.89 -31.38 -29.58
N VAL A 270 -6.59 -30.17 -29.08
CA VAL A 270 -5.30 -29.77 -28.48
C VAL A 270 -5.50 -28.55 -27.57
N ARG A 271 -4.95 -28.61 -26.35
CA ARG A 271 -4.73 -27.44 -25.50
C ARG A 271 -3.55 -26.66 -26.04
N ASP A 272 -3.79 -25.48 -26.61
CA ASP A 272 -2.72 -24.54 -26.92
C ASP A 272 -2.18 -23.91 -25.63
N ARG A 273 -0.99 -24.36 -25.24
CA ARG A 273 -0.08 -23.65 -24.34
C ARG A 273 0.60 -22.54 -25.15
N VAL A 274 0.13 -21.31 -25.01
CA VAL A 274 0.93 -20.16 -25.45
C VAL A 274 1.88 -19.77 -24.32
N PHE A 275 3.07 -20.37 -24.35
CA PHE A 275 4.26 -19.79 -23.72
C PHE A 275 4.80 -18.71 -24.66
N LEU A 276 4.48 -17.44 -24.37
CA LEU A 276 5.16 -16.33 -25.03
C LEU A 276 6.52 -16.13 -24.36
N THR A 277 7.52 -16.50 -25.13
CA THR A 277 8.95 -16.38 -24.87
C THR A 277 9.40 -15.01 -25.39
N GLN A 278 10.17 -14.27 -24.57
CA GLN A 278 11.18 -13.26 -24.91
C GLN A 278 10.94 -12.28 -26.08
N MET A 279 10.92 -10.98 -25.76
CA MET A 279 11.93 -10.01 -26.24
C MET A 279 12.28 -9.05 -25.11
#